data_AF-A0A7W0GGT6-F1
#
_entry.id   AF-A0A7W0GGT6-F1
#
_cell.length_a   1.000
_cell.length_b   1.000
_cell.length_c   1.000
_cell.angle_alpha   90.00
_cell.angle_beta   90.00
_cell.angle_gamma   90.00
#
_symmetry.space_group_name_H-M   'P 1'
#
loop_
_entity.id
_entity.type
_entity.pdbx_description
1 polymer ?
#
loop_
_entity_poly.entity_id
_entity_poly.type
_entity_poly.pdbx_seq_one_letter_code
_entity_poly.pdbx_strand_id
1 'polypeptide(L)' 'AQLVRDADAPEAEAVFVSCTNLPTYDVIAPLEAELGKPVLTANQVTLWSALRLVGTHAVGEGQRLLA' A
#
# COMPACT_ATOMS: atom_id res chain seq x y z
N ALA A 1 10.90 -4.56 2.72
CA ALA A 1 9.92 -5.66 2.86
C ALA A 1 9.92 -6.30 4.24
N GLN A 2 11.08 -6.63 4.85
CA GLN A 2 11.11 -7.33 6.15
C GLN A 2 10.25 -6.69 7.25
N LEU A 3 10.35 -5.37 7.43
CA LEU A 3 9.52 -4.63 8.39
C LEU A 3 8.00 -4.82 8.20
N VAL A 4 7.55 -5.03 6.96
CA VAL A 4 6.12 -5.28 6.66
C VAL A 4 5.75 -6.70 7.08
N ARG A 5 6.62 -7.68 6.83
CA ARG A 5 6.41 -9.08 7.25
C ARG A 5 6.39 -9.21 8.76
N ASP A 6 7.31 -8.53 9.43
CA ASP A 6 7.40 -8.55 10.89
C ASP A 6 6.21 -7.85 11.56
N ALA A 7 5.56 -6.91 10.85
CA ALA A 7 4.38 -6.20 11.32
C ALA A 7 3.05 -6.90 10.97
N ASP A 8 3.06 -7.91 10.08
CA ASP A 8 1.86 -8.65 9.73
C ASP A 8 1.40 -9.55 10.89
N ALA A 9 0.09 -9.66 11.04
CA ALA A 9 -0.54 -10.55 12.01
C ALA A 9 -1.72 -11.28 11.34
N PRO A 10 -1.99 -12.56 11.66
CA PRO A 10 -3.06 -13.33 11.01
C PRO A 10 -4.44 -12.65 11.03
N GLU A 11 -4.76 -11.95 12.12
CA GLU A 11 -6.01 -11.22 12.33
C GLU A 11 -6.04 -9.82 11.68
N ALA A 12 -4.90 -9.32 11.21
CA ALA A 12 -4.83 -8.00 10.60
C ALA A 12 -5.53 -8.00 9.23
N GLU A 13 -6.45 -7.05 9.05
CA GLU A 13 -7.16 -6.84 7.78
C GLU A 13 -6.27 -6.16 6.72
N ALA A 14 -5.22 -5.44 7.14
CA ALA A 14 -4.24 -4.77 6.28
C ALA A 14 -2.96 -4.44 7.07
N VAL A 15 -1.87 -4.15 6.34
CA VAL A 15 -0.64 -3.58 6.92
C VAL A 15 -0.47 -2.15 6.42
N PHE A 16 -0.24 -1.20 7.34
CA PHE A 16 -0.02 0.21 7.00
C PHE A 16 1.42 0.65 7.29
N VAL A 17 2.16 1.00 6.24
CA VAL A 17 3.47 1.64 6.32
C VAL A 17 3.27 3.15 6.47
N SER A 18 3.26 3.61 7.72
CA SER A 18 3.04 5.02 8.05
C SER A 18 4.19 5.96 7.65
N CYS A 19 5.39 5.42 7.44
CA CYS A 19 6.57 6.21 7.08
C CYS A 19 6.48 6.74 5.64
N THR A 20 6.89 8.00 5.44
CA THR A 20 6.99 8.62 4.09
C THR A 20 8.41 8.56 3.51
N ASN A 21 9.41 8.13 4.29
CA ASN A 21 10.83 8.10 3.90
C ASN A 21 11.29 6.77 3.26
N LEU A 22 10.44 5.74 3.25
CA LEU A 22 10.79 4.43 2.67
C LEU A 22 10.37 4.36 1.19
N PRO A 23 11.19 3.78 0.31
CA PRO A 23 10.80 3.51 -1.08
C PRO A 23 9.87 2.29 -1.13
N THR A 24 8.56 2.54 -1.08
CA THR A 24 7.57 1.45 -0.92
C THR A 24 6.87 1.03 -2.21
N TYR A 25 6.83 1.86 -3.26
CA TYR A 25 5.95 1.62 -4.41
C TYR A 25 6.18 0.27 -5.10
N ASP A 26 7.43 -0.11 -5.33
CA ASP A 26 7.78 -1.36 -6.03
C ASP A 26 7.49 -2.63 -5.21
N VAL A 27 7.24 -2.49 -3.90
CA VAL A 27 7.00 -3.64 -3.01
C VAL A 27 5.55 -3.81 -2.61
N ILE A 28 4.65 -2.85 -2.91
CA ILE A 28 3.24 -2.93 -2.51
C ILE A 28 2.58 -4.18 -3.12
N ALA A 29 2.48 -4.27 -4.45
CA ALA A 29 1.79 -5.38 -5.11
C ALA A 29 2.43 -6.75 -4.81
N PRO A 30 3.77 -6.91 -4.82
CA PRO A 30 4.40 -8.16 -4.39
C PRO A 30 4.04 -8.56 -2.96
N LEU A 31 4.02 -7.62 -2.01
CA LEU A 31 3.67 -7.91 -0.63
C LEU A 31 2.18 -8.21 -0.47
N GLU A 32 1.29 -7.55 -1.21
CA GLU A 32 -0.15 -7.86 -1.19
C GLU A 32 -0.48 -9.24 -1.77
N ALA A 33 0.32 -9.70 -2.74
CA ALA A 33 0.24 -11.05 -3.27
C ALA A 33 0.80 -12.08 -2.26
N GLU A 34 1.92 -11.76 -1.62
CA GLU A 34 2.57 -12.60 -0.60
C GLU A 34 1.69 -12.78 0.65
N LEU A 35 1.17 -11.68 1.21
CA LEU A 35 0.45 -11.67 2.49
C LEU A 35 -1.05 -11.94 2.34
N GLY A 36 -1.58 -11.91 1.12
CA GLY A 36 -3.00 -12.11 0.85
C GLY A 36 -3.92 -10.98 1.33
N LYS A 37 -3.36 -9.86 1.81
CA LYS A 37 -4.10 -8.70 2.36
C LYS A 37 -3.52 -7.38 1.84
N PRO A 38 -4.27 -6.26 1.94
CA PRO A 38 -3.78 -4.94 1.54
C PRO A 38 -2.54 -4.49 2.29
N VAL A 39 -1.63 -3.85 1.55
CA VAL A 39 -0.44 -3.17 2.09
C VAL A 39 -0.53 -1.71 1.67
N LEU A 40 -0.90 -0.87 2.62
CA LEU A 40 -1.10 0.55 2.41
C LEU A 40 0.16 1.32 2.84
N THR A 41 0.45 2.43 2.16
CA THR A 41 1.57 3.30 2.54
C THR A 41 1.12 4.74 2.63
N ALA A 42 1.73 5.51 3.53
CA ALA A 42 1.40 6.92 3.69
C ALA A 42 1.53 7.70 2.37
N ASN A 43 2.59 7.42 1.60
CA ASN A 43 2.81 8.04 0.29
C ASN A 43 1.73 7.66 -0.73
N GLN A 44 1.36 6.37 -0.81
CA GLN A 44 0.37 5.87 -1.78
C GLN A 44 -1.03 6.39 -1.47
N VAL A 45 -1.47 6.31 -0.21
CA VAL A 45 -2.81 6.78 0.22
C VAL A 45 -2.93 8.29 0.05
N THR A 46 -1.88 9.05 0.35
CA THR A 46 -1.86 10.51 0.14
C THR A 46 -2.04 10.85 -1.34
N LEU A 47 -1.27 10.19 -2.23
CA LEU A 47 -1.37 10.44 -3.67
C LEU A 47 -2.72 10.01 -4.23
N TRP A 48 -3.22 8.84 -3.83
CA TRP A 48 -4.56 8.35 -4.17
C TRP A 48 -5.65 9.36 -3.79
N SER A 49 -5.59 9.91 -2.57
CA SER A 49 -6.55 10.91 -2.12
C SER A 49 -6.42 12.23 -2.88
N ALA A 50 -5.20 12.71 -3.11
CA ALA A 50 -4.95 13.97 -3.81
C ALA A 50 -5.45 13.92 -5.28
N LEU A 51 -5.21 12.80 -5.95
CA LEU A 51 -5.66 12.60 -7.33
C LEU A 51 -7.21 12.61 -7.41
N ARG A 52 -7.89 11.95 -6.47
CA ARG A 52 -9.36 11.99 -6.40
C ARG A 52 -9.91 13.41 -6.22
N LEU A 53 -9.25 14.25 -5.42
CA LEU A 53 -9.68 15.64 -5.18
C LEU A 53 -9.61 16.51 -6.44
N VAL A 54 -8.69 16.22 -7.36
CA VAL A 54 -8.55 16.95 -8.63
C VAL A 54 -9.28 16.29 -9.80
N GLY A 55 -10.16 15.31 -9.52
CA GLY A 55 -10.96 14.63 -10.53
C GLY A 55 -10.17 13.66 -11.41
N THR A 56 -9.05 13.13 -10.90
CA THR A 56 -8.27 12.08 -11.56
C THR A 56 -8.12 10.84 -10.68
N HIS A 57 -7.48 9.79 -11.21
CA HIS A 57 -7.35 8.50 -10.54
C HIS A 57 -5.89 8.06 -10.47
N ALA A 58 -5.51 7.49 -9.33
CA ALA A 58 -4.22 6.81 -9.20
C ALA A 58 -4.19 5.54 -10.05
N VAL A 59 -3.02 5.23 -10.59
CA VAL A 59 -2.76 4.02 -11.38
C VAL A 59 -1.63 3.23 -10.74
N GLY A 60 -1.76 1.91 -10.74
CA GLY A 60 -0.74 1.01 -10.20
C GLY A 60 -1.20 -0.43 -10.36
N GLU A 61 -0.42 -1.20 -11.12
CA GLU A 61 -0.76 -2.58 -11.45
C GLU A 61 -0.71 -3.47 -10.21
N GLY A 62 -1.73 -4.32 -10.04
CA GLY A 62 -1.79 -5.31 -8.97
C GLY A 62 -1.96 -4.77 -7.55
N GLN A 63 -2.14 -3.46 -7.37
CA GLN A 63 -2.31 -2.84 -6.05
C GLN A 63 -3.79 -2.83 -5.63
N ARG A 64 -4.12 -3.46 -4.50
CA ARG A 64 -5.50 -3.64 -4.02
C ARG A 64 -6.21 -2.32 -3.71
N LEU A 65 -5.50 -1.27 -3.29
CA LEU A 65 -6.07 0.07 -3.07
C LEU A 65 -6.62 0.69 -4.37
N LEU A 66 -6.06 0.30 -5.52
CA LEU A 66 -6.34 0.89 -6.83
C LEU A 66 -7.24 0.01 -7.71
N ALA A 67 -7.66 -1.15 -7.17
CA ALA A 67 -8.54 -2.11 -7.84
C ALA A 67 -10.02 -1.74 -7.72
#